data_AF-A0A756STB9-F1
#
_entry.id   AF-A0A756STB9-F1
#
_cell.length_a   1.000
_cell.length_b   1.000
_cell.length_c   1.000
_cell.angle_alpha   90.00
_cell.angle_beta   90.00
_cell.angle_gamma   90.00
#
_symmetry.space_group_name_H-M   'P 1'
#
loop_
_entity.id
_entity.type
_entity.pdbx_description
1 polymer ?
#
loop_
_entity_poly.entity_id
_entity_poly.type
_entity_poly.pdbx_seq_one_letter_code
_entity_poly.pdbx_strand_id
1 'polypeptide(L)'
;MKFLGVLLFVMMLTGCATPVSHTNIPLSTYDKDTEYGVEKRDNGFAITVFYSRYQFIPESDAVATACKSQLTAIAWEHADNEGREIEPVNEQRIRISMGRNELTGITSCQANAIVKWK
;
A
#
# COMPACT_ATOMS: atom_id res chain seq x y z
N MET A 1 -31.76 -14.44 32.59
CA MET A 1 -30.30 -14.68 32.66
C MET A 1 -29.73 -15.38 31.43
N LYS A 2 -30.37 -16.41 30.84
CA LYS A 2 -29.88 -17.06 29.60
C LYS A 2 -29.76 -16.13 28.38
N PHE A 3 -30.71 -15.22 28.17
CA PHE A 3 -30.68 -14.28 27.04
C PHE A 3 -29.56 -13.23 27.13
N LEU A 4 -29.13 -12.85 28.34
CA LEU A 4 -28.05 -11.87 28.52
C LEU A 4 -26.69 -12.45 28.09
N GLY A 5 -26.46 -13.75 28.32
CA GLY A 5 -25.24 -14.43 27.88
C GLY A 5 -25.13 -14.53 26.36
N VAL A 6 -26.25 -14.80 25.67
CA VAL A 6 -26.29 -14.83 24.20
C VAL A 6 -26.03 -13.44 23.62
N LEU A 7 -26.62 -12.39 24.21
CA LEU A 7 -26.41 -11.01 23.76
C LEU A 7 -24.93 -10.58 23.92
N LEU A 8 -24.30 -10.93 25.03
CA LEU A 8 -22.89 -10.62 25.30
C LEU A 8 -21.95 -11.36 24.31
N PHE A 9 -22.28 -12.60 23.96
CA PHE A 9 -21.51 -13.41 23.02
C PHE A 9 -21.58 -12.87 21.59
N VAL A 10 -22.75 -12.35 21.16
CA VAL A 10 -22.91 -11.74 19.84
C VAL A 10 -22.12 -10.42 19.72
N MET A 11 -22.03 -9.63 20.80
CA MET A 11 -21.24 -8.39 20.79
C MET A 11 -19.72 -8.64 20.72
N MET A 12 -19.22 -9.80 21.15
CA MET A 12 -17.79 -10.12 21.05
C MET A 12 -17.34 -10.48 19.62
N LEU A 13 -18.26 -10.69 18.68
CA LEU A 13 -17.95 -11.12 17.31
C LEU A 13 -17.78 -9.96 16.31
N THR A 14 -17.95 -8.70 16.72
CA THR A 14 -17.93 -7.54 15.79
C THR A 14 -16.56 -6.83 15.71
N GLY A 15 -15.46 -7.54 15.95
CA GLY A 15 -14.11 -6.99 15.79
C GLY A 15 -13.70 -6.91 14.32
N CYS A 16 -14.05 -5.82 13.62
CA CYS A 16 -13.56 -5.58 12.27
C CYS A 16 -12.11 -5.08 12.31
N ALA A 17 -11.15 -5.94 11.97
CA ALA A 17 -9.76 -5.52 11.71
C ALA A 17 -9.67 -4.97 10.29
N THR A 18 -9.85 -3.66 10.12
CA THR A 18 -9.62 -2.99 8.83
C THR A 18 -8.13 -2.75 8.64
N PRO A 19 -7.53 -3.13 7.50
CA PRO A 19 -6.13 -2.81 7.22
C PRO A 19 -5.92 -1.29 7.23
N VAL A 20 -4.83 -0.86 7.85
CA VAL A 20 -4.49 0.57 8.00
C VAL A 20 -4.03 1.12 6.65
N SER A 21 -4.71 2.16 6.14
CA SER A 21 -4.22 2.96 5.02
C SER A 21 -3.19 3.97 5.51
N HIS A 22 -2.06 4.07 4.82
CA HIS A 22 -1.01 5.04 5.10
C HIS A 22 -1.18 6.38 4.38
N THR A 23 -2.26 6.58 3.63
CA THR A 23 -2.54 7.85 2.95
C THR A 23 -4.05 8.11 2.78
N ASN A 24 -4.40 9.40 2.69
CA ASN A 24 -5.75 9.88 2.36
C ASN A 24 -5.82 10.52 0.97
N ILE A 25 -4.75 10.44 0.17
CA ILE A 25 -4.74 11.00 -1.19
C ILE A 25 -5.50 10.07 -2.15
N PRO A 26 -6.22 10.62 -3.15
CA PRO A 26 -6.77 9.80 -4.22
C PRO A 26 -5.61 9.18 -5.02
N LEU A 27 -5.68 7.88 -5.26
CA LEU A 27 -4.71 7.17 -6.09
C LEU A 27 -5.22 7.12 -7.54
N SER A 28 -4.30 7.35 -8.46
CA SER A 28 -4.49 7.21 -9.90
C SER A 28 -4.11 5.80 -10.34
N THR A 29 -4.85 5.24 -11.28
CA THR A 29 -4.52 3.94 -11.88
C THR A 29 -3.24 4.04 -12.70
N TYR A 30 -2.26 3.18 -12.41
CA TYR A 30 -1.04 3.02 -13.21
C TYR A 30 -1.21 1.86 -14.20
N ASP A 31 -1.60 0.69 -13.70
CA ASP A 31 -1.89 -0.50 -14.48
C ASP A 31 -3.05 -1.29 -13.87
N LYS A 32 -3.28 -2.53 -14.32
CA LYS A 32 -4.39 -3.38 -13.85
C LYS A 32 -4.32 -3.75 -12.36
N ASP A 33 -3.12 -3.77 -11.78
CA ASP A 33 -2.84 -4.24 -10.42
C ASP A 33 -2.31 -3.09 -9.52
N THR A 34 -1.96 -1.95 -10.11
CA THR A 34 -1.19 -0.88 -9.48
C THR A 34 -1.93 0.46 -9.56
N GLU A 35 -2.08 1.10 -8.41
CA GLU A 35 -2.50 2.50 -8.27
C GLU A 35 -1.42 3.28 -7.53
N TYR A 36 -1.31 4.58 -7.79
CA TYR A 36 -0.31 5.43 -7.15
C TYR A 36 -0.81 6.84 -6.91
N GLY A 37 -0.21 7.52 -5.94
CA GLY A 37 -0.47 8.92 -5.64
C GLY A 37 0.84 9.61 -5.27
N VAL A 38 0.99 10.84 -5.73
CA VAL A 38 2.15 11.68 -5.44
C VAL A 38 1.69 12.93 -4.70
N GLU A 39 2.36 13.23 -3.59
CA GLU A 39 2.16 14.42 -2.79
C GLU A 39 3.43 15.27 -2.84
N LYS A 40 3.31 16.53 -3.31
CA LYS A 40 4.43 17.45 -3.41
C LYS A 40 4.96 17.83 -2.02
N ARG A 41 6.28 17.97 -1.90
CA ARG A 41 6.98 18.42 -0.68
C ARG A 41 8.07 19.41 -1.04
N ASP A 42 8.49 20.23 -0.07
CA ASP A 42 9.47 21.30 -0.33
C ASP A 42 10.79 20.77 -0.91
N ASN A 43 11.27 19.64 -0.41
CA ASN A 43 12.54 19.03 -0.82
C ASN A 43 12.36 17.75 -1.68
N GLY A 44 11.19 17.52 -2.25
CA GLY A 44 10.90 16.23 -2.86
C GLY A 44 9.43 15.99 -3.14
N PHE A 45 9.05 14.74 -2.99
CA PHE A 45 7.66 14.31 -3.00
C PHE A 45 7.50 13.06 -2.15
N ALA A 46 6.31 12.84 -1.62
CA ALA A 46 5.91 11.54 -1.10
C ALA A 46 5.20 10.78 -2.19
N ILE A 47 5.55 9.51 -2.35
CA ILE A 47 4.88 8.59 -3.27
C ILE A 47 4.22 7.50 -2.44
N THR A 48 2.97 7.20 -2.79
CA THR A 48 2.25 6.04 -2.27
C THR A 48 1.85 5.17 -3.44
N VAL A 49 2.11 3.86 -3.33
CA VAL A 49 1.69 2.86 -4.30
C VAL A 49 0.79 1.86 -3.60
N PHE A 50 -0.30 1.50 -4.24
CA PHE A 50 -1.15 0.39 -3.87
C PHE A 50 -1.07 -0.67 -4.96
N TYR A 51 -0.54 -1.84 -4.61
CA TYR A 51 -0.40 -2.98 -5.50
C TYR A 51 -1.27 -4.13 -4.99
N SER A 52 -2.08 -4.73 -5.86
CA SER A 52 -2.90 -5.87 -5.47
C SER A 52 -2.99 -6.91 -6.57
N ARG A 53 -2.92 -8.19 -6.19
CA ARG A 53 -3.07 -9.29 -7.14
C ARG A 53 -3.77 -10.49 -6.51
N TYR A 54 -4.54 -11.21 -7.32
CA TYR A 54 -5.07 -12.51 -6.92
C TYR A 54 -3.95 -13.54 -6.80
N GLN A 55 -3.97 -14.31 -5.72
CA GLN A 55 -3.03 -15.40 -5.48
C GLN A 55 -3.75 -16.61 -4.86
N PHE A 56 -3.75 -17.73 -5.59
CA PHE A 56 -4.25 -19.00 -5.07
C PHE A 56 -3.41 -19.51 -3.89
N ILE A 57 -2.07 -19.41 -4.00
CA ILE A 57 -1.11 -19.69 -2.92
C ILE A 57 -0.54 -18.35 -2.46
N PRO A 58 -0.60 -18.02 -1.16
CA PRO A 58 -0.11 -16.74 -0.65
C PRO A 58 1.42 -16.65 -0.79
N GLU A 59 1.89 -15.73 -1.62
CA GLU A 59 3.32 -15.39 -1.76
C GLU A 59 3.53 -13.94 -1.33
N SER A 60 3.36 -13.66 -0.04
CA SER A 60 3.43 -12.30 0.49
C SER A 60 4.77 -11.61 0.20
N ASP A 61 5.89 -12.34 0.24
CA ASP A 61 7.22 -11.78 -0.05
C ASP A 61 7.36 -11.35 -1.52
N ALA A 62 6.78 -12.11 -2.45
CA ALA A 62 6.76 -11.74 -3.86
C ALA A 62 5.92 -10.47 -4.10
N VAL A 63 4.76 -10.36 -3.42
CA VAL A 63 3.92 -9.16 -3.48
C VAL A 63 4.63 -7.96 -2.85
N ALA A 64 5.29 -8.13 -1.72
CA ALA A 64 6.04 -7.07 -1.05
C ALA A 64 7.18 -6.54 -1.95
N THR A 65 7.90 -7.46 -2.60
CA THR A 65 9.00 -7.12 -3.51
C THR A 65 8.49 -6.38 -4.74
N ALA A 66 7.42 -6.88 -5.38
CA ALA A 66 6.79 -6.22 -6.50
C ALA A 66 6.28 -4.81 -6.14
N CYS A 67 5.63 -4.68 -4.99
CA CYS A 67 5.10 -3.42 -4.48
C CYS A 67 6.20 -2.36 -4.26
N LYS A 68 7.34 -2.75 -3.67
CA LYS A 68 8.51 -1.86 -3.54
C LYS A 68 9.12 -1.51 -4.89
N SER A 69 9.26 -2.50 -5.79
CA SER A 69 9.79 -2.28 -7.13
C SER A 69 8.94 -1.29 -7.93
N GLN A 70 7.61 -1.42 -7.86
CA GLN A 70 6.68 -0.50 -8.52
C GLN A 70 6.79 0.90 -7.94
N LEU A 71 6.89 1.04 -6.61
CA LEU A 71 7.13 2.34 -5.98
C LEU A 71 8.40 3.01 -6.51
N THR A 72 9.51 2.28 -6.58
CA THR A 72 10.78 2.82 -7.07
C THR A 72 10.68 3.20 -8.55
N ALA A 73 10.08 2.35 -9.39
CA ALA A 73 9.90 2.61 -10.81
C ALA A 73 9.05 3.88 -11.06
N ILE A 74 7.88 3.97 -10.41
CA ILE A 74 6.98 5.12 -10.54
C ILE A 74 7.63 6.40 -9.99
N ALA A 75 8.46 6.30 -8.93
CA ALA A 75 9.20 7.46 -8.43
C ALA A 75 10.18 8.01 -9.48
N TRP A 76 10.92 7.15 -10.18
CA TRP A 76 11.82 7.56 -11.26
C TRP A 76 11.04 8.11 -12.46
N GLU A 77 9.97 7.44 -12.88
CA GLU A 77 9.13 7.91 -13.97
C GLU A 77 8.52 9.29 -13.68
N HIS A 78 8.05 9.52 -12.45
CA HIS A 78 7.55 10.83 -12.03
C HIS A 78 8.64 11.90 -12.06
N ALA A 79 9.85 11.56 -11.61
CA ALA A 79 11.00 12.46 -11.63
C ALA A 79 11.41 12.85 -13.06
N ASP A 80 11.45 11.86 -13.97
CA ASP A 80 11.74 12.06 -15.39
C ASP A 80 10.68 12.95 -16.06
N ASN A 81 9.40 12.75 -15.73
CA ASN A 81 8.29 13.56 -16.23
C ASN A 81 8.35 15.02 -15.73
N GLU A 82 8.83 15.25 -14.51
CA GLU A 82 9.08 16.59 -13.96
C GLU A 82 10.41 17.19 -14.45
N GLY A 83 11.23 16.43 -15.19
CA GLY A 83 12.52 16.86 -15.71
C GLY A 83 13.57 17.10 -14.60
N ARG A 84 13.48 16.38 -13.49
CA ARG A 84 14.37 16.55 -12.31
C ARG A 84 14.93 15.20 -11.86
N GLU A 85 16.21 15.17 -11.48
CA GLU A 85 16.79 13.98 -10.87
C GLU A 85 16.40 13.83 -9.39
N ILE A 86 16.30 12.59 -8.93
CA ILE A 86 16.07 12.24 -7.52
C ILE A 86 17.26 11.53 -6.91
N GLU A 87 17.40 11.62 -5.59
CA GLU A 87 18.26 10.70 -4.84
C GLU A 87 17.72 9.26 -4.95
N PRO A 88 18.58 8.23 -4.98
CA PRO A 88 18.13 6.84 -4.97
C PRO A 88 17.19 6.55 -3.79
N VAL A 89 16.02 5.99 -4.09
CA VAL A 89 15.03 5.63 -3.07
C VAL A 89 15.61 4.55 -2.16
N ASN A 90 15.75 4.86 -0.87
CA ASN A 90 16.24 3.89 0.10
C ASN A 90 15.15 2.85 0.40
N GLU A 91 15.33 1.64 -0.15
CA GLU A 91 14.37 0.53 -0.03
C GLU A 91 14.08 0.10 1.41
N GLN A 92 15.03 0.28 2.34
CA GLN A 92 14.84 -0.06 3.75
C GLN A 92 13.95 0.95 4.48
N ARG A 93 13.80 2.17 3.93
CA ARG A 93 12.91 3.20 4.47
C ARG A 93 11.53 3.21 3.83
N ILE A 94 11.28 2.33 2.85
CA ILE A 94 9.95 2.15 2.28
C ILE A 94 9.07 1.47 3.33
N ARG A 95 8.02 2.18 3.76
CA ARG A 95 7.02 1.64 4.68
C ARG A 95 6.02 0.84 3.88
N ILE A 96 5.85 -0.42 4.23
CA ILE A 96 4.87 -1.31 3.60
C ILE A 96 3.78 -1.71 4.60
N SER A 97 2.55 -1.75 4.15
CA SER A 97 1.41 -2.37 4.82
C SER A 97 0.82 -3.38 3.88
N MET A 98 0.57 -4.58 4.38
CA MET A 98 0.07 -5.68 3.57
C MET A 98 -1.16 -6.29 4.21
N GLY A 99 -2.06 -6.76 3.37
CA GLY A 99 -3.25 -7.48 3.78
C GLY A 99 -3.53 -8.59 2.80
N ARG A 100 -4.24 -9.61 3.28
CA ARG A 100 -4.86 -10.61 2.42
C ARG A 100 -6.34 -10.64 2.73
N ASN A 101 -7.15 -10.74 1.69
CA ASN A 101 -8.55 -11.04 1.83
C ASN A 101 -8.75 -12.53 1.53
N GLU A 102 -9.05 -13.31 2.56
CA GLU A 102 -9.20 -14.76 2.45
C GLU A 102 -10.43 -15.17 1.60
N LEU A 103 -11.46 -14.32 1.54
CA LEU A 103 -12.66 -14.57 0.76
C LEU A 103 -12.42 -14.41 -0.74
N THR A 104 -11.65 -13.39 -1.14
CA THR A 104 -11.35 -13.12 -2.55
C THR A 104 -10.04 -13.73 -3.03
N GLY A 105 -9.17 -14.16 -2.11
CA GLY A 105 -7.82 -14.63 -2.43
C GLY A 105 -6.88 -13.54 -2.92
N ILE A 106 -7.23 -12.26 -2.72
CA ILE A 106 -6.42 -11.12 -3.14
C ILE A 106 -5.44 -10.77 -2.03
N THR A 107 -4.16 -10.65 -2.39
CA THR A 107 -3.13 -10.06 -1.53
C THR A 107 -2.88 -8.64 -2.00
N SER A 108 -2.93 -7.68 -1.08
CA SER A 108 -2.64 -6.27 -1.34
C SER A 108 -1.44 -5.80 -0.54
N CYS A 109 -0.73 -4.83 -1.10
CA CYS A 109 0.38 -4.13 -0.49
C CYS A 109 0.24 -2.63 -0.77
N GLN A 110 0.39 -1.83 0.26
CA GLN A 110 0.57 -0.40 0.15
C GLN A 110 1.99 -0.05 0.55
N ALA A 111 2.73 0.60 -0.34
CA ALA A 111 4.08 1.10 -0.09
C ALA A 111 4.07 2.63 -0.05
N ASN A 112 4.82 3.21 0.89
CA ASN A 112 4.99 4.66 1.01
C ASN A 112 6.47 5.00 1.20
N ALA A 113 6.93 6.02 0.49
CA ALA A 113 8.27 6.55 0.63
C ALA A 113 8.32 8.06 0.42
N ILE A 114 9.34 8.69 1.00
CA ILE A 114 9.69 10.09 0.74
C ILE A 114 10.88 10.08 -0.20
N VAL A 115 10.69 10.67 -1.37
CA VAL A 115 11.71 10.85 -2.41
C VAL A 115 12.23 12.27 -2.32
N LYS A 116 13.55 12.44 -2.44
CA LYS A 116 14.21 13.75 -2.41
C LYS A 116 14.72 14.10 -3.79
N TRP A 117 14.60 15.37 -4.15
CA TRP A 117 15.26 15.89 -5.34
C TRP A 117 16.78 15.93 -5.11
N LYS A 118 17.52 15.76 -6.21
CA LYS A 118 18.97 15.95 -6.23
C LYS A 118 19.34 17.43 -6.37
#